data_AF-A0A060W327-F1
#
_entry.id   AF-A0A060W327-F1
#
_cell.length_a   1.000
_cell.length_b   1.000
_cell.length_c   1.000
_cell.angle_alpha   90.00
_cell.angle_beta   90.00
_cell.angle_gamma   90.00
#
_symmetry.space_group_name_H-M   'P 1'
#
loop_
_entity.id
_entity.type
_entity.pdbx_description
1 polymer ?
#
loop_
_entity_poly.entity_id
_entity_poly.type
_entity_poly.pdbx_seq_one_letter_code
_entity_poly.pdbx_strand_id
1 'polypeptide(L)'
;MIGLKHPRVPLCWNGDVAGFLPCSPRAVETKKKAVERLEEQLMKLEVQATDREENKQIALGTSKLNYLDPRISVAWCKKWGIPIEKIYNKTQREKFAWAIDMAEDDYEF
;
A
#
# COMPACT_ATOMS: atom_id res chain seq x y z
N MET A 1 -8.78 -45.02 23.13
CA MET A 1 -8.72 -43.55 23.12
C MET A 1 -9.23 -43.04 21.78
N ILE A 2 -10.50 -42.64 21.72
CA ILE A 2 -11.13 -42.11 20.50
C ILE A 2 -10.95 -40.60 20.55
N GLY A 3 -10.02 -40.07 19.76
CA GLY A 3 -9.74 -38.63 19.71
C GLY A 3 -10.89 -37.88 19.06
N LEU A 4 -11.73 -37.24 19.87
CA LEU A 4 -12.71 -36.25 19.43
C LEU A 4 -11.96 -35.07 18.79
N LYS A 5 -11.82 -35.09 17.46
CA LYS A 5 -11.48 -33.88 16.68
C LYS A 5 -12.65 -32.90 16.83
N HIS A 6 -12.55 -31.95 17.74
CA HIS A 6 -13.47 -30.81 17.77
C HIS A 6 -13.25 -29.98 16.50
N PRO A 7 -14.26 -29.83 15.61
CA PRO A 7 -14.20 -28.82 14.58
C PRO A 7 -14.25 -27.46 15.28
N ARG A 8 -13.16 -26.69 15.22
CA ARG A 8 -13.17 -25.27 15.62
C ARG A 8 -13.94 -24.48 14.56
N VAL A 9 -15.26 -24.63 14.54
CA VAL A 9 -16.14 -23.74 13.78
C VAL A 9 -16.15 -22.37 14.48
N PRO A 10 -15.90 -21.27 13.74
CA PRO A 10 -15.95 -19.93 14.31
C PRO A 10 -17.33 -19.67 14.93
N LEU A 11 -17.35 -19.21 16.18
CA LEU A 11 -18.57 -18.90 16.92
C LEU A 11 -18.85 -17.40 16.87
N CYS A 12 -20.10 -17.02 16.62
CA CYS A 12 -20.60 -15.65 16.61
C CYS A 12 -21.48 -15.44 17.85
N TRP A 13 -21.29 -14.31 18.55
CA TRP A 13 -22.19 -13.91 19.63
C TRP A 13 -23.56 -13.59 19.06
N ASN A 14 -24.60 -14.20 19.60
CA ASN A 14 -25.96 -14.02 19.14
C ASN A 14 -26.78 -13.42 20.29
N GLY A 15 -27.15 -12.13 20.12
CA GLY A 15 -27.75 -11.31 21.17
C GLY A 15 -29.13 -11.80 21.63
N ASP A 16 -29.84 -12.52 20.77
CA ASP A 16 -31.21 -13.01 21.05
C ASP A 16 -31.22 -14.28 21.90
N VAL A 17 -30.14 -15.06 21.88
CA VAL A 17 -30.04 -16.36 22.59
C VAL A 17 -28.97 -16.37 23.67
N ALA A 18 -28.43 -15.21 24.05
CA ALA A 18 -27.40 -15.06 25.09
C ALA A 18 -26.30 -16.15 24.99
N GLY A 19 -25.72 -16.33 23.80
CA GLY A 19 -24.79 -17.43 23.56
C GLY A 19 -24.01 -17.34 22.24
N PHE A 20 -23.08 -18.27 22.09
CA PHE A 20 -22.20 -18.41 20.94
C PHE A 20 -22.75 -19.49 19.99
N LEU A 21 -23.14 -19.10 18.78
CA LEU A 21 -23.62 -20.01 17.73
C LEU A 21 -22.58 -20.12 16.60
N PRO A 22 -22.45 -21.28 15.94
CA PRO A 22 -21.56 -21.42 14.79
C PRO A 22 -21.95 -20.39 13.71
N CYS A 23 -20.98 -19.56 13.32
CA CYS A 23 -21.17 -18.57 12.27
C CYS A 23 -21.45 -19.27 10.94
N SER A 24 -22.37 -18.73 10.13
CA SER A 24 -22.56 -19.25 8.77
C SER A 24 -21.27 -19.09 7.96
N PRO A 25 -20.91 -20.05 7.08
CA PRO A 25 -19.68 -19.95 6.27
C PRO A 25 -19.59 -18.65 5.48
N ARG A 26 -20.73 -18.15 4.99
CA ARG A 26 -20.87 -16.88 4.28
C ARG A 26 -20.63 -15.66 5.18
N ALA A 27 -21.07 -15.69 6.44
CA ALA A 27 -20.79 -14.63 7.39
C ALA A 27 -19.30 -14.59 7.77
N VAL A 28 -18.65 -15.76 7.91
CA VAL A 28 -17.21 -15.83 8.16
C VAL A 28 -16.42 -15.25 6.98
N GLU A 29 -16.76 -15.62 5.74
CA GLU A 29 -16.08 -15.12 4.55
C GLU A 29 -16.21 -13.60 4.37
N THR A 30 -17.41 -13.05 4.59
CA THR A 30 -17.63 -11.60 4.50
C THR A 30 -16.85 -10.82 5.57
N LYS A 31 -16.77 -11.35 6.80
CA LYS A 31 -15.97 -10.74 7.87
C LYS A 31 -14.47 -10.83 7.59
N LYS A 32 -13.99 -11.94 7.04
CA LYS A 32 -12.58 -12.07 6.60
C LYS A 32 -12.20 -11.04 5.56
N LYS A 33 -13.00 -10.90 4.49
CA LYS A 33 -12.79 -9.86 3.47
C LYS A 33 -12.81 -8.43 4.06
N ALA A 34 -13.66 -8.20 5.06
CA ALA A 34 -13.71 -6.92 5.75
C ALA A 34 -12.45 -6.65 6.59
N VAL A 35 -11.91 -7.68 7.27
CA VAL A 35 -10.65 -7.60 8.01
C VAL A 35 -9.49 -7.32 7.06
N GLU A 36 -9.36 -8.09 5.98
CA GLU A 36 -8.31 -7.90 4.97
C GLU A 36 -8.31 -6.45 4.43
N ARG A 37 -9.49 -5.91 4.09
CA ARG A 37 -9.61 -4.52 3.64
C ARG A 37 -9.18 -3.50 4.71
N LEU A 38 -9.53 -3.74 5.97
CA LEU A 38 -9.17 -2.85 7.08
C LEU A 38 -7.67 -2.90 7.36
N GLU A 39 -7.05 -4.07 7.25
CA GLU A 39 -5.60 -4.25 7.38
C GLU A 39 -4.85 -3.49 6.28
N GLU A 40 -5.30 -3.58 5.02
CA GLU A 40 -4.72 -2.79 3.92
C GLU A 40 -4.85 -1.28 4.16
N GLN A 41 -6.00 -0.83 4.67
CA GLN A 41 -6.22 0.58 5.00
C GLN A 41 -5.32 1.05 6.15
N LEU A 42 -5.16 0.21 7.17
CA LEU A 42 -4.30 0.50 8.31
C LEU A 42 -2.85 0.65 7.88
N MET A 43 -2.33 -0.32 7.11
CA MET A 43 -0.97 -0.28 6.58
C MET A 43 -0.70 1.00 5.79
N LYS A 44 -1.66 1.43 4.95
CA LYS A 44 -1.56 2.68 4.19
C LYS A 44 -1.48 3.91 5.09
N LEU A 45 -2.25 3.95 6.18
CA LEU A 45 -2.27 5.08 7.12
C LEU A 45 -0.99 5.14 7.95
N GLU A 46 -0.44 3.99 8.35
CA GLU A 46 0.83 3.90 9.09
C GLU A 46 1.99 4.44 8.25
N VAL A 47 2.10 4.00 6.99
CA VAL A 47 3.12 4.52 6.05
C VAL A 47 2.99 6.04 5.90
N GLN A 48 1.78 6.57 5.71
CA GLN A 48 1.56 8.01 5.58
C GLN A 48 1.90 8.80 6.85
N ALA A 49 1.69 8.21 8.03
CA ALA A 49 2.02 8.85 9.30
C ALA A 49 3.55 8.95 9.47
N THR A 50 4.27 7.87 9.20
CA THR A 50 5.73 7.82 9.25
C THR A 50 6.34 8.80 8.25
N ASP A 51 5.87 8.78 6.99
CA ASP A 51 6.34 9.70 5.94
C ASP A 51 6.20 11.18 6.36
N ARG A 52 5.13 11.54 7.08
CA ARG A 52 4.92 12.92 7.53
C ARG A 52 5.86 13.32 8.66
N GLU A 53 6.11 12.42 9.61
CA GLU A 53 6.97 12.72 10.75
C GLU A 53 8.43 12.83 10.33
N GLU A 54 8.91 11.90 9.50
CA GLU A 54 10.30 11.91 9.00
C GLU A 54 10.58 13.13 8.10
N ASN A 55 9.59 13.56 7.31
CA ASN A 55 9.74 14.70 6.40
C ASN A 55 9.49 16.06 7.05
N LYS A 56 9.15 16.13 8.33
CA LYS A 56 8.78 17.37 9.02
C LYS A 56 9.88 18.45 9.01
N GLN A 57 11.14 18.02 8.97
CA GLN A 57 12.30 18.91 8.99
C GLN A 57 13.08 18.92 7.66
N ILE A 58 12.66 18.16 6.65
CA ILE A 58 13.44 17.92 5.43
C ILE A 58 12.71 18.49 4.20
N ALA A 59 13.36 19.44 3.52
CA ALA A 59 12.84 20.03 2.28
C ALA A 59 13.23 19.19 1.04
N LEU A 60 12.52 18.08 0.81
CA LEU A 60 12.78 17.16 -0.31
C LEU A 60 12.58 17.77 -1.71
N GLY A 61 11.85 18.87 -1.83
CA GLY A 61 11.59 19.51 -3.12
C GLY A 61 12.85 20.03 -3.81
N THR A 62 13.80 20.58 -3.05
CA THR A 62 14.99 21.22 -3.63
C THR A 62 15.97 20.19 -4.19
N SER A 63 16.25 19.12 -3.44
CA SER A 63 17.08 17.99 -3.90
C SER A 63 16.50 17.35 -5.15
N LYS A 64 15.21 17.02 -5.11
CA LYS A 64 14.49 16.35 -6.19
C LYS A 64 14.48 17.12 -7.52
N LEU A 65 14.46 18.45 -7.48
CA LEU A 65 14.28 19.25 -8.70
C LEU A 65 15.57 19.77 -9.32
N ASN A 66 16.66 19.81 -8.54
CA ASN A 66 17.87 20.52 -8.93
C ASN A 66 19.15 19.69 -8.79
N TYR A 67 19.16 18.66 -7.96
CA TYR A 67 20.38 17.93 -7.61
C TYR A 67 20.32 16.44 -7.95
N LEU A 68 19.14 15.90 -8.25
CA LEU A 68 18.96 14.53 -8.70
C LEU A 68 18.73 14.49 -10.21
N ASP A 69 19.38 13.56 -10.89
CA ASP A 69 19.11 13.29 -12.31
C ASP A 69 17.71 12.66 -12.44
N PRO A 70 16.77 13.31 -13.15
CA PRO A 70 15.40 12.81 -13.29
C PRO A 70 15.34 11.42 -13.95
N ARG A 71 16.34 11.03 -14.75
CA ARG A 71 16.40 9.72 -15.42
C ARG A 71 16.50 8.57 -14.43
N ILE A 72 17.17 8.77 -13.29
CA ILE A 72 17.23 7.77 -12.21
C ILE A 72 15.82 7.45 -11.70
N SER A 73 15.02 8.49 -11.47
CA SER A 73 13.63 8.32 -11.00
C SER A 73 12.73 7.73 -12.08
N VAL A 74 12.92 8.10 -13.35
CA VAL A 74 12.17 7.55 -14.49
C VAL A 74 12.46 6.07 -14.69
N ALA A 75 13.73 5.67 -14.70
CA ALA A 75 14.15 4.28 -14.83
C ALA A 75 13.60 3.41 -13.71
N TRP A 76 13.66 3.91 -12.46
CA TRP A 76 13.05 3.23 -11.33
C TRP A 76 11.53 3.08 -11.48
N CYS A 77 10.83 4.10 -11.98
CA CYS A 77 9.40 4.02 -12.26
C CYS A 77 9.08 2.97 -13.33
N LYS A 78 9.84 2.92 -14.43
CA LYS A 78 9.68 1.92 -15.49
C LYS A 78 9.93 0.50 -14.96
N LYS A 79 11.03 0.31 -14.23
CA LYS A 79 11.44 -0.99 -13.66
C LYS A 79 10.40 -1.62 -12.73
N TRP A 80 9.69 -0.81 -11.95
CA TRP A 80 8.70 -1.28 -10.98
C TRP A 80 7.24 -1.04 -11.42
N GLY A 81 7.00 -0.57 -12.64
CA GLY A 81 5.66 -0.27 -13.15
C GLY A 81 4.92 0.82 -12.36
N ILE A 82 5.66 1.76 -11.76
CA ILE A 82 5.11 2.83 -10.95
C ILE A 82 4.70 4.00 -11.87
N PRO A 83 3.46 4.49 -11.81
CA PRO A 83 3.05 5.62 -12.64
C PRO A 83 3.85 6.89 -12.30
N ILE A 84 4.45 7.51 -13.30
CA ILE A 84 5.36 8.67 -13.13
C ILE A 84 4.67 9.87 -12.47
N GLU A 85 3.34 9.98 -12.59
CA GLU A 85 2.54 11.01 -11.93
C GLU A 85 2.47 10.89 -10.41
N LYS A 86 2.83 9.71 -9.85
CA LYS A 86 2.97 9.53 -8.40
C LYS A 86 4.27 10.16 -7.88
N ILE A 87 5.28 10.26 -8.73
CA ILE A 87 6.58 10.84 -8.38
C ILE A 87 6.63 12.30 -8.79
N TYR A 88 6.32 12.64 -10.04
CA TYR A 88 6.37 14.02 -10.55
C TYR A 88 4.97 14.57 -10.82
N ASN A 89 4.70 15.79 -10.33
CA ASN A 89 3.47 16.51 -10.66
C ASN A 89 3.48 17.00 -12.12
N LYS A 90 2.37 17.59 -12.60
CA LYS A 90 2.23 18.01 -14.00
C LYS A 90 3.38 18.91 -14.48
N THR A 91 3.67 19.98 -13.75
CA THR A 91 4.72 20.96 -14.10
C THR A 91 6.12 20.33 -14.09
N GLN A 92 6.38 19.40 -13.18
CA GLN A 92 7.66 18.68 -13.10
C GLN A 92 7.84 17.72 -14.28
N ARG A 93 6.76 17.05 -14.73
CA ARG A 93 6.81 16.20 -15.92
C ARG A 93 7.07 17.01 -17.19
N GLU A 94 6.51 18.21 -17.29
CA GLU A 94 6.82 19.14 -18.39
C GLU A 94 8.30 19.55 -18.37
N LYS A 95 8.85 19.89 -17.19
CA LYS A 95 10.28 20.22 -17.03
C LYS A 95 11.21 19.06 -17.42
N PHE A 96 10.83 17.83 -17.08
CA PHE A 96 11.64 16.63 -17.28
C PHE A 96 11.16 15.75 -18.44
N ALA A 97 10.41 16.31 -19.39
CA ALA A 97 9.87 15.57 -20.53
C ALA A 97 10.98 14.84 -21.33
N TRP A 98 12.13 15.50 -21.49
CA TRP A 98 13.31 14.91 -22.14
C TRP A 98 13.82 13.64 -21.45
N ALA A 99 13.76 13.57 -20.11
CA ALA A 99 14.20 12.41 -19.35
C ALA A 99 13.17 11.28 -19.39
N ILE A 100 11.88 11.62 -19.40
CA ILE A 100 10.77 10.66 -19.47
C ILE A 100 10.78 9.92 -20.81
N ASP A 101 11.08 10.63 -21.90
CA ASP A 101 11.10 10.06 -23.25
C ASP A 101 12.34 9.19 -23.51
N MET A 102 13.51 9.59 -22.98
CA MET A 102 14.79 8.94 -23.32
C MET A 102 15.28 7.88 -22.34
N ALA A 103 14.86 7.89 -21.07
CA ALA A 103 15.41 6.97 -20.07
C ALA A 103 14.72 5.61 -20.12
N GLU A 104 15.48 4.53 -20.28
CA GLU A 104 15.00 3.16 -20.15
C GLU A 104 15.12 2.64 -18.70
N ASP A 105 14.63 1.43 -18.44
CA ASP A 105 14.54 0.83 -17.10
C ASP A 105 15.90 0.38 -16.52
N ASP A 106 16.94 0.33 -17.35
CA ASP A 106 18.31 -0.08 -17.04
C ASP A 106 19.30 1.10 -16.93
N TYR A 107 18.82 2.34 -16.90
CA TYR A 107 19.67 3.52 -16.78
C TYR A 107 20.55 3.51 -15.52
N GLU A 108 21.86 3.68 -15.70
CA GLU A 108 22.86 3.90 -14.65
C GLU A 108 23.48 5.30 -14.78
N PHE A 109 23.67 5.99 -13.65
CA PHE A 109 24.19 7.36 -13.57
C PHE A 109 25.72 7.39 -13.45
#